data_AF-A0A967HU54-F1
#
_entry.id   AF-A0A967HU54-F1
#
_cell.length_a   1.000
_cell.length_b   1.000
_cell.length_c   1.000
_cell.angle_alpha   90.00
_cell.angle_beta   90.00
_cell.angle_gamma   90.00
#
_symmetry.space_group_name_H-M   'P 1'
#
loop_
_entity.id
_entity.type
_entity.pdbx_description
1 polymer ?
#
loop_
_entity_poly.entity_id
_entity_poly.type
_entity_poly.pdbx_seq_one_letter_code
_entity_poly.pdbx_strand_id
1 'polypeptide(L)' 'MIGGIGMPELLVILVIILIIFGAGKLPEIGAGLGKGIKNFRKASSGTDEVEEKGEKAKIEEKQEEA' A
#
# COMPACT_ATOMS: atom_id res chain seq x y z
N MET A 1 26.80 3.23 24.81
CA MET A 1 25.38 2.88 25.02
C MET A 1 24.54 3.99 24.42
N ILE A 2 24.21 3.90 23.13
CA ILE A 2 23.16 4.65 22.40
C ILE A 2 23.14 3.95 21.04
N GLY A 3 22.45 2.82 20.98
CA GLY A 3 22.03 2.25 19.70
C GLY A 3 20.67 2.84 19.41
N GLY A 4 20.53 3.56 18.30
CA GLY A 4 19.22 4.04 17.85
C GLY A 4 18.22 2.90 17.76
N ILE A 5 16.92 3.24 17.74
CA ILE A 5 15.83 2.28 17.56
C ILE A 5 16.22 1.28 16.47
N GLY A 6 16.51 0.05 16.88
CA GLY A 6 16.94 -0.99 15.97
C GLY A 6 15.77 -1.54 15.18
N MET A 7 16.09 -2.38 14.20
CA MET A 7 15.07 -3.15 13.49
C MET A 7 14.15 -3.93 14.46
N PRO A 8 14.63 -4.54 15.56
CA PRO A 8 13.76 -5.23 16.52
C PRO A 8 12.72 -4.32 17.17
N GLU A 9 13.13 -3.13 17.64
CA GLU A 9 12.23 -2.18 18.30
C GLU A 9 11.17 -1.63 17.33
N LEU A 10 11.54 -1.34 16.08
CA LEU A 10 10.58 -0.96 15.05
C LEU A 10 9.54 -2.07 14.79
N LEU A 11 9.96 -3.34 14.82
CA LEU A 11 9.08 -4.48 14.63
C LEU A 11 8.08 -4.63 15.78
N VAL A 12 8.52 -4.42 17.03
CA VAL A 12 7.62 -4.41 18.20
C VAL A 12 6.58 -3.29 18.09
N ILE A 13 7.01 -2.07 17.72
CA ILE A 13 6.10 -0.93 17.52
C ILE A 13 5.10 -1.24 16.40
N LEU A 14 5.57 -1.83 15.29
CA LEU A 14 4.71 -2.23 14.17
C LEU A 14 3.64 -3.23 14.63
N VAL A 15 4.01 -4.24 15.43
CA VAL A 15 3.06 -5.24 15.96
C VAL A 15 1.99 -4.57 16.84
N ILE A 16 2.36 -3.62 17.69
CA ILE A 16 1.39 -2.88 18.52
C ILE A 16 0.40 -2.09 17.64
N ILE A 17 0.90 -1.40 16.62
CA ILE A 17 0.06 -0.70 15.64
C ILE A 17 -0.88 -1.68 14.92
N LEU A 18 -0.37 -2.86 14.52
CA LEU A 18 -1.18 -3.89 13.88
C LEU A 18 -2.27 -4.44 14.80
N ILE A 19 -2.06 -4.50 16.11
CA ILE A 19 -3.10 -4.93 17.06
C ILE A 19 -4.20 -3.87 17.18
N ILE A 20 -3.83 -2.58 17.21
CA ILE A 20 -4.79 -1.48 17.34
C ILE A 20 -5.61 -1.30 16.05
N PHE A 21 -4.94 -1.26 14.90
CA PHE A 21 -5.58 -0.98 13.61
C PHE A 21 -6.01 -2.24 12.86
N GLY A 22 -5.44 -3.39 13.17
CA GLY A 22 -5.62 -4.63 12.42
C GLY A 22 -4.69 -4.75 11.20
N ALA A 23 -4.27 -5.98 10.88
CA ALA A 23 -3.39 -6.27 9.73
C ALA A 23 -4.01 -5.90 8.37
N GLY A 24 -5.35 -5.89 8.26
CA GLY A 24 -6.05 -5.52 7.03
C GLY A 24 -6.07 -4.02 6.73
N LYS A 25 -5.85 -3.15 7.72
CA LYS A 25 -5.92 -1.68 7.52
C LYS A 25 -4.68 -1.09 6.88
N LEU A 26 -3.51 -1.67 7.11
CA LEU A 26 -2.26 -1.24 6.47
C LEU A 26 -2.29 -1.30 4.95
N PRO A 27 -2.70 -2.42 4.30
CA PRO A 27 -2.77 -2.48 2.84
C PRO A 27 -3.87 -1.57 2.27
N GLU A 28 -4.98 -1.37 2.97
CA GLU A 28 -6.05 -0.45 2.57
C GLU A 28 -5.54 1.00 2.50
N ILE A 29 -4.87 1.45 3.56
CA ILE A 29 -4.26 2.79 3.64
C ILE A 29 -3.11 2.90 2.64
N GLY A 30 -2.27 1.87 2.53
CA GLY A 30 -1.14 1.82 1.60
C GLY A 30 -1.56 1.88 0.14
N ALA A 31 -2.67 1.25 -0.24
CA ALA A 31 -3.21 1.32 -1.60
C ALA A 31 -3.69 2.74 -1.94
N GLY A 32 -4.38 3.41 -1.00
CA GLY A 32 -4.82 4.80 -1.17
C GLY A 32 -3.65 5.78 -1.28
N LEU A 33 -2.68 5.68 -0.35
CA LEU A 33 -1.46 6.49 -0.36
C LEU A 33 -0.62 6.21 -1.62
N GLY A 34 -0.51 4.95 -2.03
CA GLY A 34 0.23 4.55 -3.23
C GLY A 34 -0.37 5.13 -4.52
N LYS A 35 -1.70 5.10 -4.66
CA LYS A 35 -2.42 5.77 -5.76
C LYS A 35 -2.17 7.29 -5.73
N GLY A 36 -2.23 7.91 -4.55
CA GLY A 36 -1.95 9.35 -4.37
C GLY A 36 -0.52 9.73 -4.75
N ILE A 37 0.48 9.00 -4.27
CA ILE A 37 1.89 9.22 -4.59
C ILE A 37 2.15 8.97 -6.09
N LYS A 38 1.56 7.92 -6.68
CA LYS A 38 1.67 7.65 -8.12
C LYS A 38 1.14 8.83 -8.94
N ASN A 39 -0.04 9.33 -8.60
CA ASN A 39 -0.67 10.47 -9.27
C ASN A 39 0.13 11.77 -9.06
N PHE A 40 0.65 12.00 -7.85
CA PHE A 40 1.49 13.15 -7.55
C PHE A 40 2.80 13.14 -8.35
N ARG A 41 3.48 11.99 -8.42
CA ARG A 41 4.69 11.83 -9.25
C ARG A 41 4.37 12.03 -10.73
N LYS A 42 3.25 11.49 -11.22
CA LYS A 42 2.81 11.63 -12.61
C LYS A 42 2.59 13.11 -12.98
N ALA A 43 1.86 13.85 -12.14
CA ALA A 43 1.62 15.28 -12.34
C ALA A 43 2.91 16.11 -12.24
N SER A 44 3.83 15.75 -11.34
CA SER A 44 5.10 16.45 -11.17
C SER A 44 6.12 16.17 -12.26
N SER A 45 6.06 15.01 -12.92
CA SER A 45 7.02 14.59 -13.95
C SER A 45 6.54 14.85 -15.38
N GLY A 46 5.29 15.33 -15.57
CA GLY A 46 4.74 15.65 -16.89
C GLY A 46 4.61 14.44 -17.83
N THR A 47 4.72 13.22 -17.31
CA THR A 47 4.64 11.98 -18.09
C THR A 47 3.18 11.53 -18.13
N ASP A 48 2.42 12.01 -19.12
CA ASP A 48 1.06 11.57 -19.40
C ASP A 48 1.07 10.17 -20.04
N GLU A 49 1.39 9.13 -19.26
CA GLU A 49 1.22 7.75 -19.72
C GLU A 49 0.24 6.99 -18.84
N VAL A 50 -0.78 6.46 -19.52
CA VAL A 50 -1.98 5.80 -19.01
C VAL A 50 -1.60 4.41 -18.52
N GLU A 51 -1.50 4.23 -17.21
CA GLU A 51 -1.45 2.91 -16.60
C GLU A 51 -2.58 2.74 -15.61
N GLU A 52 -3.77 2.56 -16.19
CA GLU A 52 -5.01 2.16 -15.52
C GLU A 52 -5.24 0.64 -15.66
N LYS A 53 -4.17 -0.17 -15.62
CA LYS A 53 -4.25 -1.62 -15.93
C LYS A 53 -4.36 -2.54 -14.72
N GLY A 54 -4.53 -2.00 -13.50
CA GLY A 54 -4.53 -2.81 -12.27
C GLY A 54 -5.91 -3.27 -11.77
N GLU A 55 -6.99 -2.61 -12.18
CA GLU A 55 -8.30 -2.78 -11.49
C GLU A 55 -9.29 -3.70 -12.23
N LYS A 56 -9.05 -4.06 -13.50
CA LYS A 56 -9.94 -4.96 -14.27
C LYS A 56 -9.65 -6.46 -14.09
N ALA A 57 -8.44 -6.85 -13.71
CA ALA A 57 -8.03 -8.26 -13.68
C ALA A 57 -8.67 -9.11 -12.56
N LYS A 58 -9.37 -8.50 -11.59
CA LYS A 58 -10.01 -9.25 -10.48
C LYS A 58 -11.52 -9.44 -10.63
N ILE A 59 -12.15 -8.83 -11.63
CA ILE A 59 -13.59 -8.97 -11.88
C ILE A 59 -13.86 -10.12 -12.87
N GLU A 60 -12.91 -10.45 -13.74
CA GLU A 60 -13.04 -11.54 -14.73
C GLU A 60 -12.85 -12.95 -14.12
N GLU A 61 -12.03 -13.13 -13.08
CA GLU A 61 -11.82 -14.46 -12.46
C GLU A 61 -13.04 -15.00 -11.69
N LYS A 62 -14.06 -14.17 -11.38
CA LYS A 62 -15.27 -14.59 -10.66
C LYS A 62 -16.43 -15.00 -11.58
N GLN A 63 -16.27 -14.87 -12.90
CA GLN A 63 -17.34 -15.19 -13.87
C GLN A 63 -17.17 -16.53 -14.60
N GLU A 64 -16.03 -17.23 -14.40
CA GLU A 64 -15.74 -18.50 -15.08
C GLU A 64 -16.05 -19.75 -14.23
N GLU A 65 -16.45 -19.59 -12.96
CA GLU A 65 -16.84 -20.70 -12.07
C GLU A 65 -18.37 -20.80 -11.82
N ALA A 66 -19.19 -20.38 -12.81
CA ALA A 66 -20.65 -20.51 -12.79
C ALA A 66 -21.18 -21.29 -14.00
#